data_AF-A0A1H6E8D8-F1
#
_entry.id   AF-A0A1H6E8D8-F1
#
_cell.length_a   1.000
_cell.length_b   1.000
_cell.length_c   1.000
_cell.angle_alpha   90.00
_cell.angle_beta   90.00
_cell.angle_gamma   90.00
#
_symmetry.space_group_name_H-M   'P 1'
#
loop_
_entity.id
_entity.type
_entity.pdbx_description
1 polymer ?
#
loop_
_entity_poly.entity_id
_entity_poly.type
_entity_poly.pdbx_seq_one_letter_code
_entity_poly.pdbx_strand_id
1 'polypeptide(L)'
;MGEKRRALLIATDTYSDKTFRRLRTPRADADALAAVLTDPAIGGYEVETLHNPPAHEANLTIEDLFAAARSDELALLHISGHGIKDDYGRLHLAMTNSRHDRLNATAVNAQFVRNQMDNTRSRGVVVLLDCCFAGAFPAGSAHRTGENAGVLDQLGGRGSAVMTSSSALEYSFEPDDPDGSTVTGTAQSSVFTAALVKGLRTGAADRNGDGLVDVDELYEFIYEEVRAARKPQTPGLDSRFQGRLIVASSNAPRLPADLGRAARSTLPAVRSAAVEELAALLSSGTPSTADAARTALAELADDDSRTVSTAAKAALGGIGTAAPEEPTRSTSPPVRLRRKRLTFGRLLIGAALAAAAIALASLIVDAIGGRGTTAGEDPATKSCAYQPNEAAASGPPPPSGEVPTTGIVHATINTNIGPIPVALNRSLAPCAVASFVALAESGFYDRTGCADSGQYALRCGFDREPGYAVPVETRSEPQIRSGVLWQMPGHSTELMFSFADPVAQPVEFTALGTVSREGLVVIGNKVHENLAASNEHLADVVINDVVVQE
;
A
#
# COMPACT_ATOMS: atom_id res chain seq x y z
N MET A 1 30.00 -13.61 10.65
CA MET A 1 29.50 -12.74 11.71
C MET A 1 28.06 -12.45 11.34
N GLY A 2 27.08 -12.98 12.08
CA GLY A 2 25.67 -12.81 11.69
C GLY A 2 25.28 -11.32 11.71
N GLU A 3 24.48 -10.89 10.75
CA GLU A 3 23.89 -9.54 10.76
C GLU A 3 23.14 -9.36 12.08
N LYS A 4 23.51 -8.34 12.86
CA LYS A 4 22.82 -8.04 14.11
C LYS A 4 21.45 -7.45 13.78
N ARG A 5 20.42 -7.90 14.49
CA ARG A 5 19.03 -7.45 14.31
C ARG A 5 18.56 -6.88 15.63
N ARG A 6 17.87 -5.73 15.60
CA ARG A 6 17.35 -5.04 16.79
C ARG A 6 15.85 -4.86 16.65
N ALA A 7 15.12 -5.11 17.73
CA ALA A 7 13.68 -4.89 17.76
C ALA A 7 13.26 -4.12 19.01
N LEU A 8 12.36 -3.15 18.84
CA LEU A 8 11.64 -2.52 19.94
C LEU A 8 10.15 -2.86 19.80
N LEU A 9 9.57 -3.38 20.87
CA LEU A 9 8.14 -3.69 20.95
C LEU A 9 7.50 -2.79 22.01
N ILE A 10 6.57 -1.93 21.60
CA ILE A 10 5.81 -1.06 22.51
C ILE A 10 4.37 -1.56 22.56
N ALA A 11 3.89 -1.87 23.76
CA ALA A 11 2.54 -2.33 24.00
C ALA A 11 1.84 -1.45 25.04
N THR A 12 0.79 -0.73 24.64
CA THR A 12 -0.01 0.10 25.54
C THR A 12 -1.43 -0.45 25.66
N ASP A 13 -1.75 -0.99 26.82
CA ASP A 13 -3.06 -1.54 27.15
C ASP A 13 -3.86 -0.69 28.16
N THR A 14 -3.20 0.12 29.00
CA THR A 14 -3.85 1.00 29.98
C THR A 14 -3.45 2.46 29.81
N TYR A 15 -4.43 3.35 29.99
CA TYR A 15 -4.31 4.78 29.78
C TYR A 15 -4.82 5.57 30.99
N SER A 16 -4.17 6.69 31.29
CA SER A 16 -4.55 7.59 32.38
C SER A 16 -5.77 8.43 32.03
N ASP A 17 -5.89 8.84 30.77
CA ASP A 17 -7.07 9.52 30.24
C ASP A 17 -8.17 8.50 29.93
N LYS A 18 -9.34 8.69 30.55
CA LYS A 18 -10.48 7.77 30.49
C LYS A 18 -11.15 7.72 29.12
N THR A 19 -10.89 8.70 28.25
CA THR A 19 -11.38 8.66 26.86
C THR A 19 -10.79 7.51 26.07
N PHE A 20 -9.63 6.98 26.47
CA PHE A 20 -9.03 5.80 25.86
C PHE A 20 -9.49 4.54 26.57
N ARG A 21 -10.21 3.69 25.84
CA ARG A 21 -10.65 2.39 26.37
C ARG A 21 -9.44 1.49 26.64
N ARG A 22 -9.44 0.79 27.77
CA ARG A 22 -8.44 -0.25 28.07
C ARG A 22 -8.48 -1.37 27.03
N LEU A 23 -7.31 -1.73 26.49
CA LEU A 23 -7.14 -2.88 25.59
C LEU A 23 -6.75 -4.13 26.39
N ARG A 24 -6.99 -5.32 25.85
CA ARG A 24 -6.77 -6.59 26.58
C ARG A 24 -5.52 -7.33 26.14
N THR A 25 -5.11 -7.18 24.90
CA THR A 25 -4.15 -8.07 24.23
C THR A 25 -2.77 -7.47 23.95
N PRO A 26 -2.54 -6.14 23.87
CA PRO A 26 -1.24 -5.59 23.46
C PRO A 26 -0.04 -6.18 24.18
N ARG A 27 -0.13 -6.35 25.51
CA ARG A 27 0.95 -6.97 26.31
C ARG A 27 1.23 -8.41 25.90
N ALA A 28 0.21 -9.26 25.90
CA ALA A 28 0.36 -10.68 25.56
C ALA A 28 0.80 -10.88 24.10
N ASP A 29 0.30 -10.06 23.19
CA ASP A 29 0.65 -10.07 21.77
C ASP A 29 2.13 -9.66 21.59
N ALA A 30 2.60 -8.62 22.28
CA ALA A 30 4.01 -8.22 22.28
C ALA A 30 4.93 -9.29 22.90
N ASP A 31 4.52 -9.93 24.00
CA ASP A 31 5.31 -11.02 24.62
C ASP A 31 5.45 -12.22 23.68
N ALA A 32 4.37 -12.58 22.97
CA ALA A 32 4.37 -13.66 22.00
C ALA A 32 5.26 -13.34 20.77
N LEU A 33 5.26 -12.09 20.33
CA LEU A 33 6.13 -11.60 19.26
C LEU A 33 7.60 -11.54 19.71
N ALA A 34 7.88 -11.08 20.93
CA ALA A 34 9.23 -11.06 21.51
C ALA A 34 9.85 -12.46 21.51
N ALA A 35 9.06 -13.49 21.87
CA ALA A 35 9.52 -14.87 21.91
C ALA A 35 9.98 -15.38 20.53
N VAL A 36 9.26 -15.08 19.45
CA VAL A 36 9.65 -15.52 18.09
C VAL A 36 10.78 -14.68 17.50
N LEU A 37 10.83 -13.39 17.81
CA LEU A 37 11.91 -12.52 17.34
C LEU A 37 13.24 -12.82 18.04
N THR A 38 13.22 -13.17 19.33
CA THR A 38 14.44 -13.49 20.09
C THR A 38 15.03 -14.86 19.70
N ASP A 39 14.19 -15.80 19.25
CA ASP A 39 14.64 -17.15 18.88
C ASP A 39 15.71 -17.08 17.76
N PRO A 40 16.95 -17.56 18.01
CA PRO A 40 18.03 -17.52 17.03
C PRO A 40 17.76 -18.32 15.74
N ALA A 41 16.84 -19.30 15.77
CA ALA A 41 16.46 -20.08 14.61
C ALA A 41 15.34 -19.41 13.79
N ILE A 42 14.69 -18.38 14.33
CA ILE A 42 13.62 -17.63 13.65
C ILE A 42 14.08 -16.18 13.42
N GLY A 43 13.99 -15.31 14.42
CA GLY A 43 14.28 -13.89 14.27
C GLY A 43 15.74 -13.53 14.56
N GLY A 44 16.34 -14.09 15.62
CA GLY A 44 17.68 -13.73 16.08
C GLY A 44 17.87 -12.25 16.44
N TYR A 45 16.81 -11.57 16.89
CA TYR A 45 16.84 -10.15 17.29
C TYR A 45 17.31 -9.98 18.74
N GLU A 46 18.02 -8.89 18.99
CA GLU A 46 18.08 -8.25 20.30
C GLU A 46 16.78 -7.48 20.50
N VAL A 47 15.88 -7.98 21.36
CA VAL A 47 14.53 -7.43 21.56
C VAL A 47 14.45 -6.67 22.87
N GLU A 48 13.96 -5.43 22.82
CA GLU A 48 13.52 -4.64 23.97
C GLU A 48 12.00 -4.48 23.92
N THR A 49 11.32 -4.71 25.05
CA THR A 49 9.86 -4.61 25.15
C THR A 49 9.46 -3.61 26.23
N LEU A 50 8.67 -2.60 25.85
CA LEU A 50 8.09 -1.62 26.76
C LEU A 50 6.59 -1.86 26.90
N HIS A 51 6.11 -1.95 28.14
CA HIS A 51 4.68 -2.08 28.42
C HIS A 51 4.14 -0.87 29.17
N ASN A 52 3.09 -0.26 28.63
CA ASN A 52 2.49 0.96 29.13
C ASN A 52 3.51 2.07 29.43
N PRO A 53 4.50 2.34 28.55
CA PRO A 53 5.43 3.44 28.81
C PRO A 53 4.69 4.79 28.74
N PRO A 54 5.16 5.81 29.47
CA PRO A 54 4.81 7.19 29.18
C PRO A 54 5.48 7.64 27.86
N ALA A 55 4.90 8.65 27.20
CA ALA A 55 5.35 9.05 25.86
C ALA A 55 6.81 9.51 25.78
N HIS A 56 7.37 10.12 26.83
CA HIS A 56 8.77 10.54 26.82
C HIS A 56 9.74 9.36 26.82
N GLU A 57 9.42 8.28 27.55
CA GLU A 57 10.21 7.05 27.57
C GLU A 57 10.11 6.33 26.22
N ALA A 58 8.90 6.21 25.68
CA ALA A 58 8.69 5.64 24.34
C ALA A 58 9.46 6.41 23.25
N ASN A 59 9.42 7.75 23.26
CA ASN A 59 10.16 8.57 22.28
C ASN A 59 11.68 8.36 22.40
N LEU A 60 12.22 8.32 23.62
CA LEU A 60 13.64 8.10 23.86
C LEU A 60 14.08 6.72 23.33
N THR A 61 13.37 5.65 23.68
CA THR A 61 13.76 4.30 23.24
C THR A 61 13.58 4.09 21.73
N ILE A 62 12.60 4.75 21.11
CA ILE A 62 12.47 4.79 19.64
C ILE A 62 13.68 5.46 19.00
N GLU A 63 14.10 6.61 19.52
CA GLU A 63 15.30 7.30 19.03
C GLU A 63 16.56 6.44 19.22
N ASP A 64 16.73 5.82 20.39
CA ASP A 64 17.86 4.93 20.68
C ASP A 64 17.91 3.72 19.73
N LEU A 65 16.77 3.09 19.43
CA LEU A 65 16.68 1.99 18.45
C LEU A 65 17.26 2.42 17.10
N PHE A 66 16.76 3.52 16.54
CA PHE A 66 17.14 3.96 15.21
C PHE A 66 18.54 4.57 15.14
N ALA A 67 18.99 5.24 16.21
CA ALA A 67 20.33 5.79 16.32
C ALA A 67 21.41 4.71 16.47
N ALA A 68 21.11 3.62 17.19
CA ALA A 68 22.05 2.51 17.38
C ALA A 68 22.16 1.58 16.16
N ALA A 69 21.14 1.53 15.30
CA ALA A 69 21.09 0.63 14.15
C ALA A 69 22.12 1.01 13.07
N ARG A 70 23.05 0.09 12.78
CA ARG A 70 24.10 0.28 11.78
C ARG A 70 23.63 -0.13 10.38
N SER A 71 24.38 0.22 9.35
CA SER A 71 24.00 0.02 7.94
C SER A 71 23.82 -1.44 7.50
N ASP A 72 24.43 -2.37 8.23
CA ASP A 72 24.37 -3.83 8.05
C ASP A 72 23.36 -4.50 9.02
N GLU A 73 22.64 -3.71 9.81
CA GLU A 73 21.69 -4.19 10.81
C GLU A 73 20.26 -3.90 10.38
N LEU A 74 19.34 -4.78 10.77
CA LEU A 74 17.91 -4.57 10.60
C LEU A 74 17.33 -3.97 11.88
N ALA A 75 16.57 -2.88 11.75
CA ALA A 75 15.81 -2.28 12.85
C ALA A 75 14.31 -2.58 12.67
N LEU A 76 13.70 -3.19 13.69
CA LEU A 76 12.27 -3.48 13.73
C LEU A 76 11.60 -2.70 14.86
N LEU A 77 10.54 -1.97 14.54
CA LEU A 77 9.70 -1.30 15.53
C LEU A 77 8.29 -1.86 15.44
N HIS A 78 7.77 -2.42 16.54
CA HIS A 78 6.38 -2.83 16.64
C HIS A 78 5.66 -1.98 17.68
N ILE A 79 4.50 -1.42 17.33
CA ILE A 79 3.68 -0.65 18.26
C ILE A 79 2.25 -1.19 18.25
N SER A 80 1.75 -1.55 19.43
CA SER A 80 0.38 -1.99 19.64
C SER A 80 -0.33 -1.12 20.69
N GLY A 81 -1.51 -0.61 20.34
CA GLY A 81 -2.26 0.34 21.17
C GLY A 81 -3.31 1.15 20.40
N HIS A 82 -3.67 2.32 20.91
CA HIS A 82 -4.55 3.26 20.20
C HIS A 82 -3.75 4.17 19.27
N GLY A 83 -4.20 4.28 18.02
CA GLY A 83 -3.77 5.30 17.06
C GLY A 83 -4.88 6.32 16.87
N ILE A 84 -4.57 7.60 17.06
CA ILE A 84 -5.53 8.70 16.97
C ILE A 84 -5.06 9.70 15.92
N LYS A 85 -5.95 10.10 15.03
CA LYS A 85 -5.70 11.23 14.14
C LYS A 85 -6.22 12.51 14.79
N ASP A 86 -5.38 13.54 14.84
CA ASP A 86 -5.83 14.86 15.25
C ASP A 86 -6.66 15.55 14.15
N ASP A 87 -7.20 16.74 14.45
CA ASP A 87 -8.02 17.52 13.52
C ASP A 87 -7.29 17.89 12.21
N TYR A 88 -5.96 17.82 12.21
CA TYR A 88 -5.11 18.07 11.04
C TYR A 88 -4.74 16.78 10.29
N GLY A 89 -5.30 15.63 10.70
CA GLY A 89 -5.05 14.32 10.10
C GLY A 89 -3.73 13.67 10.51
N ARG A 90 -2.98 14.27 11.44
CA ARG A 90 -1.69 13.71 11.88
C ARG A 90 -1.92 12.55 12.83
N LEU A 91 -1.20 11.47 12.63
CA LEU A 91 -1.30 10.26 13.44
C LEU A 91 -0.47 10.40 14.73
N HIS A 92 -1.12 10.08 15.85
CA HIS A 92 -0.54 9.99 17.19
C HIS A 92 -0.78 8.59 17.76
N LEU A 93 0.26 7.97 18.30
CA LEU A 93 0.19 6.68 18.98
C LEU A 93 0.10 6.94 20.48
N ALA A 94 -1.02 6.56 21.09
CA ALA A 94 -1.28 6.84 22.49
C ALA A 94 -0.43 5.96 23.42
N MET A 95 0.09 6.61 24.45
CA MET A 95 0.92 6.07 25.51
C MET A 95 0.17 6.16 26.84
N THR A 96 0.69 5.57 27.91
CA THR A 96 -0.09 5.45 29.17
C THR A 96 -0.48 6.80 29.77
N ASN A 97 0.30 7.86 29.53
CA ASN A 97 0.06 9.22 30.01
C ASN A 97 -0.52 10.15 28.95
N SER A 98 -0.93 9.63 27.78
CA SER A 98 -1.55 10.44 26.73
C SER A 98 -2.87 11.05 27.19
N ARG A 99 -3.11 12.27 26.74
CA ARG A 99 -4.38 12.98 26.90
C ARG A 99 -4.98 13.26 25.53
N HIS A 100 -6.27 12.96 25.36
CA HIS A 100 -6.95 13.15 24.08
C HIS A 100 -6.95 14.62 23.62
N ASP A 101 -7.00 15.55 24.58
CA ASP A 101 -7.01 16.99 24.31
C ASP A 101 -5.60 17.58 24.08
N ARG A 102 -4.53 16.80 24.31
CA ARG A 102 -3.13 17.26 24.23
C ARG A 102 -2.21 16.20 23.59
N LEU A 103 -2.66 15.57 22.51
CA LEU A 103 -1.92 14.49 21.83
C LEU A 103 -0.49 14.88 21.45
N ASN A 104 -0.29 16.05 20.82
CA ASN A 104 1.04 16.52 20.40
C ASN A 104 2.11 16.51 21.51
N ALA A 105 1.72 16.72 22.76
CA ALA A 105 2.66 16.80 23.88
C ALA A 105 2.76 15.49 24.69
N THR A 106 1.78 14.60 24.54
CA THR A 106 1.59 13.46 25.46
C THR A 106 1.47 12.12 24.76
N ALA A 107 1.53 12.08 23.43
CA ALA A 107 1.53 10.87 22.60
C ALA A 107 2.79 10.81 21.73
N VAL A 108 3.05 9.67 21.09
CA VAL A 108 4.13 9.53 20.10
C VAL A 108 3.61 9.95 18.73
N ASN A 109 4.19 10.99 18.15
CA ASN A 109 3.79 11.49 16.83
C ASN A 109 4.37 10.58 15.73
N ALA A 110 3.57 10.16 14.75
CA ALA A 110 4.04 9.34 13.63
C ALA A 110 5.14 10.04 12.80
N GLN A 111 5.06 11.37 12.63
CA GLN A 111 6.11 12.14 11.97
C GLN A 111 7.43 12.08 12.76
N PHE A 112 7.39 12.02 14.09
CA PHE A 112 8.61 11.83 14.88
C PHE A 112 9.24 10.47 14.57
N VAL A 113 8.45 9.40 14.54
CA VAL A 113 8.92 8.06 14.17
C VAL A 113 9.52 8.06 12.77
N ARG A 114 8.83 8.66 11.79
CA ARG A 114 9.33 8.82 10.40
C ARG A 114 10.69 9.55 10.38
N ASN A 115 10.83 10.65 11.11
CA ASN A 115 12.09 11.37 11.19
C ASN A 115 13.22 10.49 11.76
N GLN A 116 12.94 9.64 12.76
CA GLN A 116 13.94 8.70 13.27
C GLN A 116 14.30 7.62 12.23
N MET A 117 13.33 7.13 11.47
CA MET A 117 13.58 6.22 10.34
C MET A 117 14.42 6.88 9.25
N ASP A 118 14.22 8.17 8.95
CA ASP A 118 15.02 8.91 7.97
C ASP A 118 16.45 9.17 8.46
N ASN A 119 16.63 9.35 9.76
CA ASN A 119 17.94 9.62 10.37
C ASN A 119 18.75 8.36 10.70
N THR A 120 18.15 7.17 10.59
CA THR A 120 18.87 5.93 10.85
C THR A 120 19.93 5.65 9.78
N ARG A 121 21.01 4.99 10.20
CA ARG A 121 22.04 4.49 9.27
C ARG A 121 21.70 3.13 8.69
N SER A 122 20.75 2.43 9.32
CA SER A 122 20.28 1.13 8.82
C SER A 122 19.69 1.28 7.43
N ARG A 123 19.99 0.30 6.58
CA ARG A 123 19.39 0.22 5.24
C ARG A 123 18.08 -0.55 5.26
N GLY A 124 17.80 -1.29 6.34
CA GLY A 124 16.63 -2.15 6.46
C GLY A 124 15.84 -1.81 7.71
N VAL A 125 14.71 -1.13 7.49
CA VAL A 125 13.79 -0.75 8.56
C VAL A 125 12.44 -1.41 8.34
N VAL A 126 11.92 -2.04 9.40
CA VAL A 126 10.56 -2.62 9.41
C VAL A 126 9.77 -1.98 10.55
N VAL A 127 8.61 -1.42 10.23
CA VAL A 127 7.66 -0.89 11.23
C VAL A 127 6.36 -1.67 11.13
N LEU A 128 5.91 -2.22 12.25
CA LEU A 128 4.69 -3.01 12.38
C LEU A 128 3.74 -2.28 13.32
N LEU A 129 2.62 -1.78 12.80
CA LEU A 129 1.63 -1.06 13.59
C LEU A 129 0.37 -1.90 13.79
N ASP A 130 0.22 -2.40 15.00
CA ASP A 130 -0.98 -3.07 15.45
C ASP A 130 -1.87 -2.15 16.29
N CYS A 131 -2.30 -1.06 15.65
CA CYS A 131 -3.07 -0.01 16.30
C CYS A 131 -4.49 0.09 15.74
N CYS A 132 -5.48 0.27 16.62
CA CYS A 132 -6.82 0.70 16.21
C CYS A 132 -6.74 2.18 15.82
N PHE A 133 -7.00 2.52 14.55
CA PHE A 133 -6.92 3.90 14.07
C PHE A 133 -8.27 4.60 14.18
N ALA A 134 -8.71 4.90 15.39
CA ALA A 134 -9.93 5.65 15.59
C ALA A 134 -9.75 7.13 15.19
N GLY A 135 -10.47 7.56 14.17
CA GLY A 135 -10.69 8.98 13.89
C GLY A 135 -11.92 9.46 14.64
N ALA A 136 -11.76 10.44 15.52
CA ALA A 136 -12.86 11.17 16.16
C ALA A 136 -13.67 11.91 15.09
N PHE A 137 -14.78 11.32 14.64
CA PHE A 137 -15.76 12.02 13.80
C PHE A 137 -16.98 12.38 14.67
N PRO A 138 -17.52 13.62 14.55
CA PRO A 138 -18.80 13.94 15.15
C PRO A 138 -19.89 12.98 14.65
N ALA A 139 -20.80 12.61 15.55
CA ALA A 139 -21.94 11.74 15.23
C ALA A 139 -22.68 12.26 13.98
N GLY A 140 -22.74 11.44 12.93
CA GLY A 140 -23.41 11.77 11.66
C GLY A 140 -22.55 11.69 10.39
N SER A 141 -21.24 11.42 10.51
CA SER A 141 -20.35 11.25 9.36
C SER A 141 -20.30 9.79 8.91
N ALA A 142 -20.65 9.49 7.66
CA ALA A 142 -20.55 8.14 7.12
C ALA A 142 -19.11 7.59 7.21
N HIS A 143 -19.01 6.36 7.71
CA HIS A 143 -17.78 5.60 7.90
C HIS A 143 -17.01 5.51 6.56
N ARG A 144 -15.86 6.18 6.43
CA ARG A 144 -14.99 6.09 5.25
C ARG A 144 -14.09 4.86 5.35
N THR A 145 -14.33 3.83 4.54
CA THR A 145 -13.52 2.61 4.48
C THR A 145 -12.13 2.87 3.87
N GLY A 146 -11.07 2.74 4.67
CA GLY A 146 -9.65 2.73 4.25
C GLY A 146 -8.74 3.55 5.18
N GLU A 147 -8.59 3.09 6.42
CA GLU A 147 -7.85 3.77 7.49
C GLU A 147 -6.33 3.78 7.27
N ASN A 148 -5.81 2.81 6.51
CA ASN A 148 -4.38 2.61 6.24
C ASN A 148 -3.71 3.69 5.43
N ALA A 149 -4.39 4.22 4.39
CA ALA A 149 -3.75 5.15 3.45
C ALA A 149 -3.11 6.32 4.20
N GLY A 150 -3.85 6.96 5.11
CA GLY A 150 -3.30 8.09 5.89
C GLY A 150 -2.26 7.72 6.96
N VAL A 151 -2.08 6.44 7.30
CA VAL A 151 -1.01 5.96 8.20
C VAL A 151 0.25 5.65 7.39
N LEU A 152 0.09 4.91 6.30
CA LEU A 152 1.15 4.54 5.37
C LEU A 152 1.75 5.78 4.69
N ASP A 153 0.94 6.79 4.36
CA ASP A 153 1.44 8.06 3.80
C ASP A 153 2.36 8.82 4.78
N GLN A 154 2.16 8.68 6.09
CA GLN A 154 2.92 9.40 7.12
C GLN A 154 4.21 8.68 7.53
N LEU A 155 4.26 7.35 7.40
CA LEU A 155 5.39 6.53 7.85
C LEU A 155 6.16 5.85 6.70
N GLY A 156 5.54 5.69 5.54
CA GLY A 156 6.14 5.13 4.33
C GLY A 156 7.30 6.00 3.83
N GLY A 157 8.26 5.37 3.16
CA GLY A 157 9.48 6.05 2.74
C GLY A 157 10.57 5.10 2.25
N ARG A 158 11.56 5.67 1.54
CA ARG A 158 12.66 4.89 0.93
C ARG A 158 13.41 4.08 1.98
N GLY A 159 13.76 2.83 1.64
CA GLY A 159 14.56 1.94 2.50
C GLY A 159 13.82 1.35 3.70
N SER A 160 12.49 1.50 3.76
CA SER A 160 11.67 0.96 4.85
C SER A 160 10.47 0.17 4.34
N ALA A 161 10.00 -0.74 5.19
CA ALA A 161 8.71 -1.40 5.07
C ALA A 161 7.84 -1.04 6.28
N VAL A 162 6.62 -0.58 6.04
CA VAL A 162 5.64 -0.26 7.08
C VAL A 162 4.39 -1.11 6.84
N MET A 163 4.07 -1.96 7.82
CA MET A 163 2.88 -2.80 7.79
C MET A 163 1.92 -2.38 8.90
N THR A 164 0.63 -2.32 8.58
CA THR A 164 -0.41 -1.87 9.50
C THR A 164 -1.53 -2.91 9.62
N SER A 165 -2.14 -3.02 10.79
CA SER A 165 -3.22 -3.97 11.06
C SER A 165 -4.58 -3.45 10.57
N SER A 166 -4.90 -2.17 10.84
CA SER A 166 -6.15 -1.43 10.53
C SER A 166 -7.46 -2.19 10.68
N SER A 167 -7.98 -2.08 11.90
CA SER A 167 -9.38 -2.33 12.24
C SER A 167 -10.19 -1.04 12.06
N ALA A 168 -11.09 -1.01 11.08
CA ALA A 168 -12.16 -0.02 11.09
C ALA A 168 -13.17 -0.45 12.16
N LEU A 169 -13.32 0.34 13.23
CA LEU A 169 -14.56 0.58 14.00
C LEU A 169 -14.33 0.99 15.47
N GLU A 170 -15.24 1.88 15.92
CA GLU A 170 -15.67 2.22 17.28
C GLU A 170 -14.85 3.23 18.13
N TYR A 171 -15.00 4.53 17.82
CA TYR A 171 -15.43 5.50 18.85
C TYR A 171 -16.92 5.77 18.68
N SER A 172 -17.75 4.89 19.22
CA SER A 172 -19.12 5.25 19.56
C SER A 172 -19.08 5.73 21.01
N PHE A 173 -19.28 7.03 21.24
CA PHE A 173 -19.67 7.50 22.56
C PHE A 173 -21.06 6.92 22.85
N GLU A 174 -21.13 5.76 23.50
CA GLU A 174 -22.34 5.37 24.20
C GLU A 174 -22.45 6.23 25.47
N PRO A 175 -23.58 6.92 25.69
CA PRO A 175 -23.81 7.63 26.94
C PRO A 175 -23.85 6.64 28.10
N ASP A 176 -23.28 7.06 29.21
CA ASP A 176 -23.12 6.35 30.47
C ASP A 176 -24.27 5.36 30.78
N ASP A 177 -23.93 4.07 30.89
CA ASP A 177 -24.76 3.12 31.64
C ASP A 177 -24.49 3.36 33.14
N PRO A 178 -25.50 3.67 33.99
CA PRO A 178 -25.28 4.11 35.37
C PRO A 178 -24.74 3.03 36.31
N ASP A 179 -24.77 1.77 35.91
CA ASP A 179 -24.27 0.64 36.70
C ASP A 179 -23.00 0.06 36.06
N GLY A 180 -21.86 0.43 36.64
CA GLY A 180 -20.52 0.01 36.22
C GLY A 180 -20.24 -1.49 36.39
N SER A 181 -20.93 -2.36 35.66
CA SER A 181 -20.68 -3.79 35.59
C SER A 181 -20.14 -4.20 34.22
N THR A 182 -18.80 -4.28 34.15
CA THR A 182 -18.02 -5.22 33.32
C THR A 182 -18.57 -5.60 31.95
N VAL A 183 -17.99 -5.00 30.90
CA VAL A 183 -17.99 -5.64 29.57
C VAL A 183 -17.17 -6.94 29.66
N THR A 184 -17.81 -8.09 29.76
CA THR A 184 -17.18 -9.41 29.57
C THR A 184 -17.20 -9.76 28.08
N GLY A 185 -16.10 -9.47 27.38
CA GLY A 185 -15.79 -10.10 26.08
C GLY A 185 -14.61 -11.05 26.27
N THR A 186 -14.74 -12.32 25.91
CA THR A 186 -13.60 -13.25 25.90
C THR A 186 -12.46 -12.67 25.05
N ALA A 187 -11.26 -12.63 25.62
CA ALA A 187 -10.09 -12.05 24.99
C ALA A 187 -9.74 -12.83 23.72
N GLN A 188 -9.96 -12.23 22.55
CA GLN A 188 -9.37 -12.71 21.32
C GLN A 188 -8.20 -11.78 20.99
N SER A 189 -6.99 -12.35 20.97
CA SER A 189 -5.71 -11.74 20.52
C SER A 189 -5.91 -10.88 19.27
N SER A 190 -5.09 -9.84 19.08
CA SER A 190 -5.10 -9.09 17.83
C SER A 190 -4.89 -10.07 16.67
N VAL A 191 -5.83 -10.11 15.72
CA VAL A 191 -5.76 -11.08 14.60
C VAL A 191 -4.51 -10.86 13.76
N PHE A 192 -4.09 -9.60 13.63
CA PHE A 192 -2.87 -9.24 12.93
C PHE A 192 -1.62 -9.77 13.65
N THR A 193 -1.44 -9.45 14.94
CA THR A 193 -0.25 -9.90 15.67
C THR A 193 -0.26 -11.42 15.88
N ALA A 194 -1.44 -12.03 16.06
CA ALA A 194 -1.60 -13.48 16.09
C ALA A 194 -1.17 -14.13 14.77
N ALA A 195 -1.57 -13.57 13.62
CA ALA A 195 -1.16 -14.06 12.31
C ALA A 195 0.34 -13.89 12.10
N LEU A 196 0.90 -12.72 12.43
CA LEU A 196 2.35 -12.47 12.41
C LEU A 196 3.12 -13.52 13.23
N VAL A 197 2.75 -13.72 14.49
CA VAL A 197 3.40 -14.70 15.37
C VAL A 197 3.23 -16.12 14.83
N LYS A 198 2.05 -16.49 14.33
CA LYS A 198 1.79 -17.80 13.73
C LYS A 198 2.71 -18.04 12.54
N GLY A 199 2.74 -17.11 11.58
CA GLY A 199 3.53 -17.22 10.35
C GLY A 199 5.02 -17.37 10.61
N LEU A 200 5.56 -16.59 11.55
CA LEU A 200 6.97 -16.68 11.95
C LEU A 200 7.27 -17.97 12.73
N ARG A 201 6.41 -18.35 13.67
CA ARG A 201 6.63 -19.51 14.54
C ARG A 201 6.57 -20.83 13.79
N THR A 202 5.60 -20.98 12.88
CA THR A 202 5.44 -22.21 12.10
C THR A 202 6.29 -22.22 10.84
N GLY A 203 6.78 -21.05 10.41
CA GLY A 203 7.44 -20.87 9.12
C GLY A 203 6.47 -20.84 7.94
N ALA A 204 5.15 -20.83 8.18
CA ALA A 204 4.14 -20.79 7.11
C ALA A 204 4.14 -19.49 6.30
N ALA A 205 4.80 -18.44 6.81
CA ALA A 205 5.03 -17.21 6.06
C ALA A 205 6.15 -17.32 5.01
N ASP A 206 6.95 -18.40 4.98
CA ASP A 206 7.92 -18.67 3.90
C ASP A 206 7.19 -19.32 2.72
N ARG A 207 6.65 -18.48 1.84
CA ARG A 207 5.77 -18.91 0.74
C ARG A 207 6.55 -19.51 -0.40
N ASN A 208 7.76 -19.04 -0.63
CA ASN A 208 8.62 -19.58 -1.66
C ASN A 208 9.48 -20.76 -1.16
N GLY A 209 9.46 -21.10 0.12
CA GLY A 209 10.16 -22.25 0.69
C GLY A 209 11.68 -22.18 0.57
N ASP A 210 12.26 -20.98 0.52
CA ASP A 210 13.72 -20.78 0.47
C ASP A 210 14.36 -20.73 1.86
N GLY A 211 13.53 -20.77 2.91
CA GLY A 211 13.98 -20.77 4.28
C GLY A 211 14.11 -19.40 4.91
N LEU A 212 13.74 -18.35 4.20
CA LEU A 212 13.70 -16.98 4.65
C LEU A 212 12.26 -16.48 4.54
N VAL A 213 11.90 -15.54 5.41
CA VAL A 213 10.63 -14.83 5.34
C VAL A 213 10.96 -13.38 5.05
N ASP A 214 10.64 -12.91 3.85
CA ASP A 214 10.70 -11.49 3.54
C ASP A 214 9.40 -10.75 3.88
N VAL A 215 9.45 -9.42 3.82
CA VAL A 215 8.30 -8.55 4.15
C VAL A 215 7.07 -8.83 3.28
N ASP A 216 7.28 -9.14 2.00
CA ASP A 216 6.17 -9.33 1.05
C ASP A 216 5.48 -10.67 1.34
N GLU A 217 6.25 -11.74 1.55
CA GLU A 217 5.71 -13.05 1.95
C GLU A 217 5.01 -13.00 3.32
N LEU A 218 5.58 -12.24 4.26
CA LEU A 218 4.99 -12.03 5.57
C LEU A 218 3.65 -11.28 5.47
N TYR A 219 3.59 -10.24 4.64
CA TYR A 219 2.36 -9.48 4.41
C TYR A 219 1.28 -10.35 3.77
N GLU A 220 1.61 -11.08 2.70
CA GLU A 220 0.67 -11.97 2.02
C GLU A 220 0.07 -13.00 2.98
N PHE A 221 0.91 -13.61 3.83
CA PHE A 221 0.46 -14.53 4.88
C PHE A 221 -0.50 -13.87 5.88
N ILE A 222 -0.12 -12.70 6.40
CA ILE A 222 -0.96 -11.97 7.37
C ILE A 222 -2.28 -11.54 6.74
N TYR A 223 -2.25 -11.04 5.50
CA TYR A 223 -3.43 -10.63 4.77
C TYR A 223 -4.42 -11.78 4.62
N GLU A 224 -3.97 -12.96 4.18
CA GLU A 224 -4.81 -14.16 4.05
C GLU A 224 -5.42 -14.60 5.39
N GLU A 225 -4.62 -14.69 6.45
CA GLU A 225 -5.09 -15.11 7.78
C GLU A 225 -6.14 -14.13 8.34
N VAL A 226 -5.92 -12.83 8.19
CA VAL A 226 -6.85 -11.80 8.66
C VAL A 226 -8.15 -11.82 7.85
N ARG A 227 -8.09 -12.06 6.54
CA ARG A 227 -9.28 -12.23 5.68
C ARG A 227 -10.05 -13.52 6.03
N ALA A 228 -9.34 -14.62 6.29
CA ALA A 228 -9.95 -15.89 6.70
C ALA A 228 -10.66 -15.79 8.05
N ALA A 229 -10.16 -14.95 8.97
CA ALA A 229 -10.78 -14.69 10.26
C ALA A 229 -12.12 -13.92 10.20
N ARG A 230 -12.54 -13.45 9.00
CA ARG A 230 -13.80 -12.73 8.73
C ARG A 230 -14.04 -11.51 9.63
N LYS A 231 -12.97 -10.84 10.08
CA LYS A 231 -13.05 -9.56 10.81
C LYS A 231 -12.94 -8.36 9.85
N PRO A 232 -13.54 -7.20 10.18
CA PRO A 232 -13.44 -5.96 9.39
C PRO A 232 -12.07 -5.30 9.56
N GLN A 233 -11.01 -6.04 9.25
CA GLN A 233 -9.62 -5.60 9.35
C GLN A 233 -8.92 -5.88 8.02
N THR A 234 -8.34 -4.86 7.38
CA THR A 234 -7.66 -5.03 6.09
C THR A 234 -6.23 -4.56 6.22
N PRO A 235 -5.25 -5.46 6.42
CA PRO A 235 -3.86 -5.07 6.60
C PRO A 235 -3.35 -4.21 5.43
N GLY A 236 -2.41 -3.31 5.72
CA GLY A 236 -1.76 -2.46 4.72
C GLY A 236 -0.26 -2.63 4.73
N LEU A 237 0.38 -2.38 3.58
CA LEU A 237 1.83 -2.40 3.41
C LEU A 237 2.27 -1.22 2.53
N ASP A 238 3.24 -0.44 3.00
CA ASP A 238 4.10 0.42 2.16
C ASP A 238 5.52 -0.15 2.24
N SER A 239 6.05 -0.65 1.12
CA SER A 239 7.40 -1.18 1.01
C SER A 239 8.14 -0.44 -0.09
N ARG A 240 9.16 0.35 0.27
CA ARG A 240 10.00 1.09 -0.69
C ARG A 240 11.48 0.72 -0.52
N PHE A 241 11.72 -0.58 -0.38
CA PHE A 241 13.05 -1.16 -0.27
C PHE A 241 13.48 -1.76 -1.63
N GLN A 242 14.76 -1.65 -1.98
CA GLN A 242 15.29 -2.27 -3.20
C GLN A 242 15.78 -3.69 -2.90
N GLY A 243 15.12 -4.70 -3.47
CA GLY A 243 15.42 -6.11 -3.22
C GLY A 243 14.51 -6.69 -2.14
N ARG A 244 14.91 -7.81 -1.55
CA ARG A 244 14.14 -8.50 -0.50
C ARG A 244 14.58 -8.05 0.88
N LEU A 245 13.63 -7.60 1.69
CA LEU A 245 13.87 -7.25 3.09
C LEU A 245 13.53 -8.44 3.99
N ILE A 246 14.56 -9.18 4.43
CA ILE A 246 14.38 -10.43 5.19
C ILE A 246 14.05 -10.13 6.64
N VAL A 247 12.88 -10.55 7.11
CA VAL A 247 12.40 -10.34 8.49
C VAL A 247 12.82 -11.48 9.41
N ALA A 248 12.79 -12.73 8.94
CA ALA A 248 13.13 -13.90 9.75
C ALA A 248 13.65 -15.07 8.91
N SER A 249 14.24 -16.05 9.58
CA SER A 249 14.45 -17.40 9.05
C SER A 249 13.21 -18.26 9.31
N SER A 250 12.92 -19.19 8.42
CA SER A 250 11.80 -20.13 8.56
C SER A 250 12.26 -21.51 9.00
N ASN A 251 11.78 -22.00 10.13
CA ASN A 251 12.03 -23.39 10.54
C ASN A 251 11.08 -24.40 9.87
N ALA A 252 10.31 -23.97 8.86
CA ALA A 252 9.44 -24.87 8.13
C ALA A 252 10.24 -26.05 7.55
N PRO A 253 9.67 -27.25 7.52
CA PRO A 253 10.31 -28.39 6.87
C PRO A 253 10.66 -28.04 5.42
N ARG A 254 11.92 -28.24 5.01
CA ARG A 254 12.41 -27.81 3.70
C ARG A 254 12.76 -28.97 2.78
N LEU A 255 12.52 -28.74 1.50
CA LEU A 255 13.10 -29.54 0.43
C LEU A 255 14.56 -29.12 0.19
N PRO A 256 15.39 -30.02 -0.36
CA PRO A 256 16.65 -29.62 -0.98
C PRO A 256 16.41 -28.47 -1.97
N ALA A 257 17.26 -27.43 -1.94
CA ALA A 257 17.02 -26.17 -2.67
C ALA A 257 16.79 -26.38 -4.18
N ASP A 258 17.53 -27.31 -4.80
CA ASP A 258 17.37 -27.64 -6.22
C ASP A 258 16.01 -28.28 -6.51
N LEU A 259 15.51 -29.11 -5.59
CA LEU A 259 14.23 -29.78 -5.74
C LEU A 259 13.07 -28.81 -5.52
N GLY A 260 13.17 -27.91 -4.54
CA GLY A 260 12.20 -26.83 -4.35
C GLY A 260 12.12 -25.90 -5.58
N ARG A 261 13.28 -25.56 -6.18
CA ARG A 261 13.34 -24.78 -7.43
C ARG A 261 12.73 -25.53 -8.60
N ALA A 262 13.00 -26.83 -8.73
CA ALA A 262 12.44 -27.67 -9.79
C ALA A 262 10.91 -27.75 -9.69
N ALA A 263 10.37 -27.88 -8.47
CA ALA A 263 8.92 -27.91 -8.21
C ALA A 263 8.21 -26.60 -8.62
N ARG A 264 8.88 -25.44 -8.55
CA ARG A 264 8.34 -24.13 -8.95
C ARG A 264 8.74 -23.67 -10.36
N SER A 265 9.33 -24.56 -11.16
CA SER A 265 9.78 -24.21 -12.51
C SER A 265 8.61 -23.82 -13.41
N THR A 266 8.78 -22.81 -14.28
CA THR A 266 7.80 -22.46 -15.32
C THR A 266 7.67 -23.54 -16.39
N LEU A 267 8.60 -24.50 -16.45
CA LEU A 267 8.59 -25.60 -17.40
C LEU A 267 7.92 -26.84 -16.78
N PRO A 268 6.76 -27.30 -17.30
CA PRO A 268 6.05 -28.45 -16.75
C PRO A 268 6.88 -29.73 -16.69
N ALA A 269 7.76 -29.95 -17.67
CA ALA A 269 8.66 -31.12 -17.69
C ALA A 269 9.62 -31.16 -16.49
N VAL A 270 10.08 -30.00 -16.01
CA VAL A 270 10.94 -29.90 -14.83
C VAL A 270 10.14 -30.19 -13.56
N ARG A 271 8.90 -29.69 -13.47
CA ARG A 271 8.00 -29.99 -12.35
C ARG A 271 7.63 -31.47 -12.30
N SER A 272 7.39 -32.11 -13.45
CA SER A 272 7.14 -33.56 -13.51
C SER A 272 8.31 -34.38 -12.96
N ALA A 273 9.55 -34.03 -13.32
CA ALA A 273 10.73 -34.67 -12.75
C ALA A 273 10.86 -34.41 -11.24
N ALA A 274 10.47 -33.21 -10.77
CA ALA A 274 10.43 -32.91 -9.34
C ALA A 274 9.43 -33.80 -8.58
N VAL A 275 8.26 -34.08 -9.16
CA VAL A 275 7.24 -34.96 -8.55
C VAL A 275 7.80 -36.35 -8.24
N GLU A 276 8.62 -36.92 -9.13
CA GLU A 276 9.24 -38.23 -8.92
C GLU A 276 10.18 -38.23 -7.70
N GLU A 277 11.02 -37.21 -7.57
CA GLU A 277 11.93 -37.09 -6.42
C GLU A 277 11.22 -36.70 -5.12
N LEU A 278 10.15 -35.92 -5.19
CA LEU A 278 9.30 -35.65 -4.04
C LEU A 278 8.62 -36.94 -3.54
N ALA A 279 8.17 -37.81 -4.45
CA ALA A 279 7.62 -39.11 -4.09
C ALA A 279 8.66 -40.00 -3.40
N ALA A 280 9.92 -39.96 -3.86
CA ALA A 280 11.02 -40.69 -3.20
C ALA A 280 11.28 -40.17 -1.78
N LEU A 281 11.24 -38.84 -1.58
CA LEU A 281 11.41 -38.23 -0.26
C LEU A 281 10.27 -38.54 0.71
N LEU A 282 9.04 -38.73 0.23
CA LEU A 282 7.92 -39.20 1.06
C LEU A 282 8.18 -40.58 1.67
N SER A 283 8.85 -41.47 0.93
CA SER A 283 9.11 -42.85 1.36
C SER A 283 10.42 -43.01 2.13
N SER A 284 11.43 -42.21 1.83
CA SER A 284 12.82 -42.41 2.29
C SER A 284 13.46 -41.23 3.00
N GLY A 285 12.78 -40.07 3.04
CA GLY A 285 13.28 -38.87 3.68
C GLY A 285 13.22 -38.91 5.21
N THR A 286 13.91 -37.95 5.84
CA THR A 286 13.67 -37.60 7.25
C THR A 286 12.24 -37.11 7.44
N PRO A 287 11.66 -37.18 8.66
CA PRO A 287 10.30 -36.72 8.90
C PRO A 287 10.03 -35.30 8.39
N SER A 288 10.98 -34.37 8.58
CA SER A 288 10.85 -33.00 8.06
C SER A 288 10.87 -32.95 6.53
N THR A 289 11.83 -33.61 5.87
CA THR A 289 11.88 -33.62 4.40
C THR A 289 10.69 -34.35 3.77
N ALA A 290 10.14 -35.37 4.44
CA ALA A 290 8.95 -36.07 4.01
C ALA A 290 7.70 -35.19 4.15
N ASP A 291 7.56 -34.44 5.24
CA ASP A 291 6.50 -33.44 5.39
C ASP A 291 6.62 -32.32 4.36
N ALA A 292 7.83 -31.81 4.10
CA ALA A 292 8.08 -30.84 3.04
C ALA A 292 7.70 -31.36 1.65
N ALA A 293 8.05 -32.61 1.36
CA ALA A 293 7.69 -33.28 0.11
C ALA A 293 6.18 -33.48 -0.03
N ARG A 294 5.50 -33.83 1.08
CA ARG A 294 4.04 -33.95 1.12
C ARG A 294 3.35 -32.64 0.79
N THR A 295 3.80 -31.54 1.39
CA THR A 295 3.25 -30.20 1.14
C THR A 295 3.45 -29.79 -0.32
N ALA A 296 4.67 -29.93 -0.86
CA ALA A 296 4.95 -29.58 -2.25
C ALA A 296 4.14 -30.44 -3.25
N LEU A 297 3.93 -31.72 -2.96
CA LEU A 297 3.06 -32.57 -3.78
C LEU A 297 1.59 -32.19 -3.68
N ALA A 298 1.13 -31.70 -2.52
CA ALA A 298 -0.24 -31.22 -2.36
C ALA A 298 -0.49 -29.95 -3.19
N GLU A 299 0.48 -29.03 -3.28
CA GLU A 299 0.39 -27.87 -4.17
C GLU A 299 0.40 -28.28 -5.65
N LEU A 300 1.33 -29.16 -6.03
CA LEU A 300 1.40 -29.67 -7.41
C LEU A 300 0.18 -30.51 -7.80
N ALA A 301 -0.62 -30.98 -6.85
CA ALA A 301 -1.87 -31.68 -7.13
C ALA A 301 -2.88 -30.81 -7.89
N ASP A 302 -2.80 -29.48 -7.76
CA ASP A 302 -3.66 -28.50 -8.43
C ASP A 302 -2.93 -27.72 -9.54
N ASP A 303 -1.80 -28.26 -10.03
CA ASP A 303 -0.98 -27.68 -11.10
C ASP A 303 -1.72 -27.53 -12.43
N ASP A 304 -1.38 -26.48 -13.19
CA ASP A 304 -1.95 -26.14 -14.49
C ASP A 304 -1.70 -27.22 -15.56
N SER A 305 -0.60 -27.97 -15.44
CA SER A 305 -0.31 -29.14 -16.25
C SER A 305 -1.00 -30.38 -15.70
N ARG A 306 -1.91 -30.95 -16.49
CA ARG A 306 -2.58 -32.23 -16.19
C ARG A 306 -1.60 -33.36 -15.89
N THR A 307 -0.44 -33.37 -16.55
CA THR A 307 0.59 -34.39 -16.34
C THR A 307 1.21 -34.29 -14.95
N VAL A 308 1.53 -33.06 -14.52
CA VAL A 308 2.13 -32.79 -13.20
C VAL A 308 1.10 -33.07 -12.10
N SER A 309 -0.12 -32.52 -12.23
CA SER A 309 -1.17 -32.70 -11.23
C SER A 309 -1.61 -34.15 -11.05
N THR A 310 -1.71 -34.91 -12.13
CA THR A 310 -2.04 -36.36 -12.03
C THR A 310 -0.92 -37.13 -11.34
N ALA A 311 0.34 -36.85 -11.67
CA ALA A 311 1.50 -37.51 -11.05
C ALA A 311 1.60 -37.18 -9.56
N ALA A 312 1.38 -35.92 -9.18
CA ALA A 312 1.41 -35.48 -7.78
C ALA A 312 0.28 -36.12 -6.96
N LYS A 313 -0.95 -36.17 -7.51
CA LYS A 313 -2.09 -36.88 -6.89
C LYS A 313 -1.81 -38.37 -6.70
N ALA A 314 -1.18 -39.01 -7.68
CA ALA A 314 -0.78 -40.41 -7.58
C ALA A 314 0.29 -40.64 -6.49
N ALA A 315 1.30 -39.77 -6.40
CA ALA A 315 2.34 -39.83 -5.38
C ALA A 315 1.77 -39.67 -3.95
N LEU A 316 0.78 -38.79 -3.76
CA LEU A 316 0.07 -38.64 -2.48
C LEU A 316 -0.80 -39.84 -2.13
N GLY A 317 -1.44 -40.45 -3.14
CA GLY A 317 -2.30 -41.63 -2.98
C GLY A 317 -1.56 -42.94 -2.75
N GLY A 318 -0.31 -43.05 -3.23
CA GLY A 318 0.52 -44.26 -3.14
C GLY A 318 1.06 -44.60 -1.75
N ILE A 319 0.82 -43.77 -0.72
CA ILE A 319 1.28 -44.01 0.66
C ILE A 319 0.41 -45.08 1.37
N GLY A 320 -0.71 -45.48 0.77
CA GLY A 320 -1.43 -46.70 1.13
C GLY A 320 -1.15 -47.79 0.11
N THR A 321 -0.50 -48.87 0.54
CA THR A 321 -0.28 -50.13 -0.19
C THR A 321 0.68 -50.07 -1.39
N ALA A 322 1.95 -50.47 -1.18
CA ALA A 322 2.57 -51.58 -1.91
C ALA A 322 4.03 -51.81 -1.46
N ALA A 323 4.36 -53.08 -1.29
CA ALA A 323 5.71 -53.59 -1.02
C ALA A 323 6.64 -53.39 -2.23
N PRO A 324 7.98 -53.44 -2.06
CA PRO A 324 8.93 -53.11 -3.12
C PRO A 324 8.99 -54.23 -4.15
N GLU A 325 8.83 -53.89 -5.44
CA GLU A 325 9.18 -54.77 -6.55
C GLU A 325 10.46 -54.26 -7.23
N GLU A 326 11.39 -55.17 -7.47
CA GLU A 326 12.73 -54.92 -8.02
C GLU A 326 12.72 -54.37 -9.47
N PRO A 327 13.70 -53.54 -9.85
CA PRO A 327 13.74 -52.93 -11.17
C PRO A 327 14.30 -53.90 -12.23
N THR A 328 13.50 -54.21 -13.24
CA THR A 328 13.96 -54.89 -14.45
C THR A 328 14.70 -53.90 -15.37
N ARG A 329 15.98 -54.20 -15.65
CA ARG A 329 16.82 -53.48 -16.61
C ARG A 329 16.24 -53.59 -18.02
N SER A 330 15.94 -52.45 -18.65
CA SER A 330 15.79 -52.33 -20.10
C SER A 330 16.98 -51.57 -20.68
N THR A 331 17.78 -52.27 -21.49
CA THR A 331 18.94 -51.73 -22.19
C THR A 331 18.52 -51.04 -23.48
N SER A 332 18.78 -49.73 -23.60
CA SER A 332 18.76 -49.00 -24.87
C SER A 332 20.19 -48.61 -25.29
N PRO A 333 20.51 -48.57 -26.61
CA PRO A 333 21.88 -48.33 -27.11
C PRO A 333 22.30 -46.85 -26.99
N PRO A 334 23.62 -46.54 -27.01
CA PRO A 334 24.11 -45.21 -26.64
C PRO A 334 23.88 -44.17 -27.74
N VAL A 335 23.25 -43.06 -27.38
CA VAL A 335 23.15 -41.85 -28.21
C VAL A 335 24.49 -41.12 -28.16
N ARG A 336 25.15 -40.94 -29.32
CA ARG A 336 26.38 -40.15 -29.46
C ARG A 336 26.09 -38.66 -29.33
N LEU A 337 26.52 -38.03 -28.23
CA LEU A 337 26.53 -36.58 -28.07
C LEU A 337 27.62 -35.94 -28.95
N ARG A 338 27.18 -35.16 -29.95
CA ARG A 338 28.06 -34.39 -30.84
C ARG A 338 28.37 -33.03 -30.17
N ARG A 339 29.54 -32.92 -29.53
CA ARG A 339 30.05 -31.65 -28.97
C ARG A 339 30.31 -30.65 -30.10
N LYS A 340 29.54 -29.55 -30.18
CA LYS A 340 29.95 -28.34 -30.91
C LYS A 340 30.63 -27.38 -29.92
N ARG A 341 31.91 -27.08 -30.18
CA ARG A 341 32.67 -26.02 -29.51
C ARG A 341 32.18 -24.67 -30.05
N LEU A 342 31.75 -23.76 -29.18
CA LEU A 342 31.61 -22.34 -29.51
C LEU A 342 32.84 -21.58 -29.01
N THR A 343 33.55 -20.96 -29.94
CA THR A 343 34.66 -20.03 -29.72
C THR A 343 34.15 -18.66 -29.28
N PHE A 344 34.68 -18.16 -28.17
CA PHE A 344 34.52 -16.78 -27.71
C PHE A 344 35.31 -15.82 -28.62
N GLY A 345 34.62 -14.89 -29.27
CA GLY A 345 35.21 -13.73 -29.94
C GLY A 345 35.06 -12.49 -29.08
N ARG A 346 36.18 -11.92 -28.62
CA ARG A 346 36.29 -10.62 -27.98
C ARG A 346 36.16 -9.51 -29.03
N LEU A 347 35.46 -8.41 -28.70
CA LEU A 347 35.69 -7.12 -29.35
C LEU A 347 35.76 -6.01 -28.29
N LEU A 348 36.88 -5.31 -28.30
CA LEU A 348 37.22 -4.10 -27.54
C LEU A 348 37.03 -2.89 -28.45
N ILE A 349 36.29 -1.87 -28.01
CA ILE A 349 36.37 -0.45 -28.44
C ILE A 349 35.82 0.37 -27.24
N GLY A 350 36.42 1.39 -26.64
CA GLY A 350 37.61 2.18 -26.96
C GLY A 350 37.27 3.68 -27.14
N ALA A 351 37.12 4.43 -26.02
CA ALA A 351 37.32 5.89 -25.83
C ALA A 351 36.52 6.89 -26.74
N ALA A 352 36.28 8.19 -26.51
CA ALA A 352 36.73 9.20 -25.55
C ALA A 352 35.85 10.49 -25.65
N LEU A 353 35.88 11.33 -24.60
CA LEU A 353 35.85 12.82 -24.58
C LEU A 353 34.61 13.63 -25.06
N ALA A 354 34.07 14.50 -24.20
CA ALA A 354 34.45 15.93 -24.08
C ALA A 354 33.44 16.73 -23.23
N ALA A 355 33.97 17.72 -22.49
CA ALA A 355 33.24 18.66 -21.64
C ALA A 355 32.77 19.92 -22.38
N ALA A 356 31.71 20.57 -21.89
CA ALA A 356 31.58 22.05 -21.90
C ALA A 356 30.44 22.50 -20.99
N ALA A 357 30.74 23.45 -20.10
CA ALA A 357 29.80 24.20 -19.27
C ALA A 357 29.46 25.54 -19.94
N ILE A 358 28.22 26.02 -19.83
CA ILE A 358 27.87 27.44 -19.94
C ILE A 358 26.76 27.75 -18.93
N ALA A 359 27.04 28.72 -18.06
CA ALA A 359 26.11 29.36 -17.15
C ALA A 359 25.38 30.52 -17.84
N LEU A 360 24.14 30.80 -17.45
CA LEU A 360 23.60 32.16 -17.51
C LEU A 360 22.57 32.37 -16.38
N ALA A 361 22.89 33.31 -15.50
CA ALA A 361 22.00 33.91 -14.51
C ALA A 361 21.80 35.39 -14.88
N SER A 362 20.57 35.90 -14.78
CA SER A 362 20.18 37.32 -14.62
C SER A 362 18.66 37.33 -14.34
N LEU A 363 18.18 37.59 -13.11
CA LEU A 363 17.90 38.87 -12.46
C LEU A 363 16.86 39.77 -13.18
N ILE A 364 15.66 39.86 -12.59
CA ILE A 364 14.81 41.07 -12.58
C ILE A 364 14.42 41.35 -11.13
N VAL A 365 14.50 42.63 -10.75
CA VAL A 365 14.43 43.20 -9.40
C VAL A 365 13.23 44.14 -9.29
N ASP A 366 12.60 44.06 -8.10
CA ASP A 366 11.84 45.07 -7.34
C ASP A 366 10.38 45.47 -7.61
N ALA A 367 9.59 45.16 -6.55
CA ALA A 367 8.83 46.06 -5.67
C ALA A 367 7.46 46.60 -6.11
N ILE A 368 6.44 46.38 -5.26
CA ILE A 368 5.92 47.36 -4.26
C ILE A 368 4.73 46.73 -3.50
N GLY A 369 4.83 46.76 -2.17
CA GLY A 369 3.77 47.25 -1.28
C GLY A 369 2.48 46.44 -1.05
N GLY A 370 2.36 45.93 0.18
CA GLY A 370 1.35 46.49 1.08
C GLY A 370 0.06 45.70 1.34
N ARG A 371 -0.05 45.24 2.61
CA ARG A 371 -1.24 45.19 3.45
C ARG A 371 -2.39 44.24 3.08
N GLY A 372 -2.82 43.49 4.10
CA GLY A 372 -4.23 43.27 4.33
C GLY A 372 -4.61 41.84 4.68
N THR A 373 -4.29 41.39 5.89
CA THR A 373 -5.11 40.41 6.59
C THR A 373 -6.48 41.02 6.86
N THR A 374 -7.45 40.68 6.02
CA THR A 374 -8.87 40.69 6.37
C THR A 374 -9.44 39.36 5.90
N ALA A 375 -9.68 38.44 6.84
CA ALA A 375 -10.60 37.34 6.61
C ALA A 375 -12.00 37.96 6.49
N GLY A 376 -12.34 38.42 5.28
CA GLY A 376 -13.71 38.64 4.87
C GLY A 376 -14.32 37.27 4.59
N GLU A 377 -15.49 37.02 5.13
CA GLU A 377 -16.29 35.84 4.82
C GLU A 377 -16.54 35.82 3.29
N ASP A 378 -16.05 34.79 2.60
CA ASP A 378 -16.23 34.66 1.16
C ASP A 378 -17.74 34.62 0.84
N PRO A 379 -18.21 35.34 -0.18
CA PRO A 379 -19.63 35.39 -0.50
C PRO A 379 -20.15 33.99 -0.85
N ALA A 380 -21.34 33.63 -0.37
CA ALA A 380 -21.96 32.31 -0.56
C ALA A 380 -22.16 31.93 -2.04
N THR A 381 -22.23 32.94 -2.90
CA THR A 381 -22.36 32.82 -4.36
C THR A 381 -21.43 33.82 -5.05
N LYS A 382 -21.01 33.54 -6.28
CA LYS A 382 -20.22 34.47 -7.10
C LYS A 382 -20.59 34.41 -8.58
N SER A 383 -20.32 35.49 -9.31
CA SER A 383 -20.44 35.49 -10.77
C SER A 383 -19.19 34.93 -11.43
N CYS A 384 -19.37 34.19 -12.53
CA CYS A 384 -18.29 33.59 -13.31
C CYS A 384 -18.22 34.23 -14.70
N ALA A 385 -17.05 34.75 -15.05
CA ALA A 385 -16.80 35.40 -16.34
C ALA A 385 -16.33 34.40 -17.40
N TYR A 386 -17.21 33.49 -17.84
CA TYR A 386 -16.91 32.55 -18.92
C TYR A 386 -16.64 33.31 -20.22
N GLN A 387 -15.49 33.07 -20.84
CA GLN A 387 -15.08 33.77 -22.06
C GLN A 387 -15.48 32.94 -23.28
N PRO A 388 -16.30 33.47 -24.21
CA PRO A 388 -16.58 32.76 -25.46
C PRO A 388 -15.29 32.45 -26.23
N ASN A 389 -15.20 31.28 -26.83
CA ASN A 389 -14.14 30.95 -27.80
C ASN A 389 -14.76 30.50 -29.13
N GLU A 390 -14.18 30.91 -30.26
CA GLU A 390 -14.75 30.68 -31.61
C GLU A 390 -14.53 29.24 -32.13
N ALA A 391 -14.03 28.33 -31.29
CA ALA A 391 -13.89 26.94 -31.65
C ALA A 391 -15.26 26.28 -31.84
N ALA A 392 -15.30 25.13 -32.53
CA ALA A 392 -16.55 24.44 -32.88
C ALA A 392 -17.37 24.08 -31.62
N ALA A 393 -18.27 24.98 -31.22
CA ALA A 393 -19.07 24.88 -30.01
C ALA A 393 -20.02 23.69 -30.13
N SER A 394 -19.64 22.57 -29.51
CA SER A 394 -20.42 21.34 -29.47
C SER A 394 -21.14 21.16 -28.12
N GLY A 395 -20.94 22.09 -27.18
CA GLY A 395 -21.51 22.06 -25.83
C GLY A 395 -22.67 23.03 -25.60
N PRO A 396 -23.39 22.87 -24.48
CA PRO A 396 -24.40 23.83 -24.02
C PRO A 396 -23.78 25.20 -23.73
N PRO A 397 -24.57 26.29 -23.73
CA PRO A 397 -24.08 27.59 -23.28
C PRO A 397 -23.53 27.51 -21.85
N PRO A 398 -22.56 28.38 -21.48
CA PRO A 398 -22.01 28.39 -20.14
C PRO A 398 -23.10 28.66 -19.07
N PRO A 399 -22.89 28.21 -17.82
CA PRO A 399 -23.80 28.52 -16.72
C PRO A 399 -24.05 30.02 -16.60
N SER A 400 -25.32 30.41 -16.49
CA SER A 400 -25.74 31.82 -16.30
C SER A 400 -26.08 32.11 -14.84
N GLY A 401 -25.78 33.32 -14.36
CA GLY A 401 -26.13 33.77 -13.01
C GLY A 401 -25.01 33.58 -12.00
N GLU A 402 -25.35 33.63 -10.71
CA GLU A 402 -24.39 33.38 -9.64
C GLU A 402 -24.30 31.88 -9.32
N VAL A 403 -23.07 31.39 -9.08
CA VAL A 403 -22.79 30.00 -8.73
C VAL A 403 -22.43 29.89 -7.25
N PRO A 404 -22.79 28.80 -6.55
CA PRO A 404 -22.41 28.61 -5.15
C PRO A 404 -20.89 28.48 -4.99
N THR A 405 -20.33 29.08 -3.95
CA THR A 405 -18.88 29.02 -3.63
C THR A 405 -18.53 27.95 -2.58
N THR A 406 -19.53 27.25 -2.06
CA THR A 406 -19.38 26.22 -1.03
C THR A 406 -20.23 25.00 -1.33
N GLY A 407 -19.92 23.88 -0.67
CA GLY A 407 -20.60 22.62 -0.84
C GLY A 407 -19.91 21.66 -1.81
N ILE A 408 -20.26 20.39 -1.68
CA ILE A 408 -19.73 19.30 -2.50
C ILE A 408 -20.80 18.88 -3.50
N VAL A 409 -20.41 18.65 -4.75
CA VAL A 409 -21.25 17.97 -5.75
C VAL A 409 -20.71 16.56 -5.95
N HIS A 410 -21.56 15.57 -5.80
CA HIS A 410 -21.20 14.20 -6.11
C HIS A 410 -21.51 13.91 -7.58
N ALA A 411 -20.62 13.22 -8.26
CA ALA A 411 -20.88 12.73 -9.61
C ALA A 411 -20.26 11.35 -9.78
N THR A 412 -20.83 10.55 -10.68
CA THR A 412 -20.24 9.27 -11.09
C THR A 412 -19.96 9.32 -12.58
N ILE A 413 -18.70 9.13 -12.95
CA ILE A 413 -18.24 9.09 -14.34
C ILE A 413 -18.19 7.63 -14.74
N ASN A 414 -19.19 7.18 -15.49
CA ASN A 414 -19.31 5.78 -15.89
C ASN A 414 -18.39 5.52 -17.08
N THR A 415 -17.48 4.56 -16.96
CA THR A 415 -16.54 4.19 -18.04
C THR A 415 -16.67 2.73 -18.44
N ASN A 416 -16.06 2.35 -19.56
CA ASN A 416 -15.97 0.94 -19.98
C ASN A 416 -15.11 0.06 -19.06
N ILE A 417 -14.31 0.65 -18.16
CA ILE A 417 -13.50 -0.07 -17.16
C ILE A 417 -14.16 -0.09 -15.76
N GLY A 418 -15.28 0.62 -15.59
CA GLY A 418 -16.03 0.70 -14.34
C GLY A 418 -16.51 2.11 -14.00
N PRO A 419 -17.35 2.27 -12.98
CA PRO A 419 -17.76 3.59 -12.49
C PRO A 419 -16.62 4.28 -11.74
N ILE A 420 -16.45 5.59 -11.98
CA ILE A 420 -15.47 6.43 -11.29
C ILE A 420 -16.23 7.52 -10.52
N PRO A 421 -16.61 7.27 -9.25
CA PRO A 421 -17.24 8.29 -8.43
C PRO A 421 -16.25 9.43 -8.10
N VAL A 422 -16.73 10.66 -8.09
CA VAL A 422 -15.98 11.88 -7.79
C VAL A 422 -16.78 12.80 -6.87
N ALA A 423 -16.07 13.63 -6.10
CA ALA A 423 -16.63 14.65 -5.23
C ALA A 423 -16.01 16.01 -5.58
N LEU A 424 -16.80 16.88 -6.19
CA LEU A 424 -16.39 18.20 -6.67
C LEU A 424 -16.58 19.22 -5.56
N ASN A 425 -15.56 20.01 -5.26
CA ASN A 425 -15.59 20.97 -4.17
C ASN A 425 -15.70 22.40 -4.71
N ARG A 426 -16.87 23.01 -4.53
CA ARG A 426 -17.15 24.37 -4.99
C ARG A 426 -16.26 25.41 -4.32
N SER A 427 -15.67 25.14 -3.15
CA SER A 427 -14.71 26.06 -2.50
C SER A 427 -13.30 25.99 -3.08
N LEU A 428 -13.00 25.00 -3.92
CA LEU A 428 -11.74 24.94 -4.66
C LEU A 428 -11.85 25.71 -5.98
N ALA A 429 -12.88 25.43 -6.77
CA ALA A 429 -13.08 26.02 -8.09
C ALA A 429 -14.58 26.19 -8.41
N PRO A 430 -15.26 27.22 -7.87
CA PRO A 430 -16.70 27.37 -8.03
C PRO A 430 -17.16 27.46 -9.50
N CYS A 431 -16.42 28.16 -10.35
CA CYS A 431 -16.75 28.30 -11.77
C CYS A 431 -16.47 27.01 -12.55
N ALA A 432 -15.36 26.34 -12.29
CA ALA A 432 -15.05 25.08 -12.94
C ALA A 432 -16.02 23.97 -12.55
N VAL A 433 -16.43 23.89 -11.28
CA VAL A 433 -17.43 22.93 -10.82
C VAL A 433 -18.80 23.21 -11.45
N ALA A 434 -19.23 24.48 -11.51
CA ALA A 434 -20.49 24.83 -12.15
C ALA A 434 -20.50 24.53 -13.67
N SER A 435 -19.39 24.81 -14.36
CA SER A 435 -19.22 24.45 -15.77
C SER A 435 -19.24 22.94 -15.98
N PHE A 436 -18.51 22.17 -15.16
CA PHE A 436 -18.51 20.71 -15.21
C PHE A 436 -19.92 20.13 -15.07
N VAL A 437 -20.70 20.60 -14.09
CA VAL A 437 -22.07 20.12 -13.85
C VAL A 437 -22.95 20.37 -15.07
N ALA A 438 -22.95 21.60 -15.60
CA ALA A 438 -23.75 21.94 -16.77
C ALA A 438 -23.37 21.12 -18.02
N LEU A 439 -22.08 20.85 -18.21
CA LEU A 439 -21.58 20.01 -19.31
C LEU A 439 -21.96 18.53 -19.10
N ALA A 440 -21.85 18.01 -17.88
CA ALA A 440 -22.24 16.64 -17.55
C ALA A 440 -23.74 16.42 -17.77
N GLU A 441 -24.59 17.32 -17.28
CA GLU A 441 -26.04 17.23 -17.43
C GLU A 441 -26.53 17.34 -18.88
N SER A 442 -25.77 18.00 -19.75
CA SER A 442 -26.08 18.06 -21.18
C SER A 442 -25.60 16.83 -21.96
N GLY A 443 -24.95 15.85 -21.30
CA GLY A 443 -24.31 14.71 -21.96
C GLY A 443 -23.05 15.08 -22.75
N PHE A 444 -22.40 16.21 -22.44
CA PHE A 444 -21.20 16.66 -23.17
C PHE A 444 -20.04 15.65 -23.05
N TYR A 445 -19.98 14.91 -21.94
CA TYR A 445 -18.95 13.89 -21.69
C TYR A 445 -19.33 12.50 -22.23
N ASP A 446 -20.51 12.31 -22.81
CA ASP A 446 -20.97 11.00 -23.27
C ASP A 446 -20.13 10.49 -24.45
N ARG A 447 -19.72 9.22 -24.38
CA ARG A 447 -18.86 8.54 -25.35
C ARG A 447 -17.57 9.31 -25.63
N THR A 448 -16.93 9.82 -24.58
CA THR A 448 -15.70 10.61 -24.68
C THR A 448 -14.48 9.72 -24.45
N GLY A 449 -13.51 9.80 -25.36
CA GLY A 449 -12.27 9.05 -25.26
C GLY A 449 -11.35 9.60 -24.17
N CYS A 450 -10.57 8.71 -23.59
CA CYS A 450 -9.48 9.04 -22.69
C CYS A 450 -8.14 8.69 -23.32
N ALA A 451 -7.08 9.27 -22.79
CA ALA A 451 -5.71 9.03 -23.18
C ALA A 451 -4.82 9.00 -21.94
N ASP A 452 -3.64 8.43 -22.12
CA ASP A 452 -2.56 8.60 -21.16
C ASP A 452 -2.10 10.07 -21.12
N SER A 453 -1.74 10.55 -19.91
CA SER A 453 -1.06 11.83 -19.67
C SER A 453 0.23 11.61 -18.86
N GLY A 454 0.88 10.48 -19.08
CA GLY A 454 2.11 10.07 -18.39
C GLY A 454 1.85 9.12 -17.23
N GLN A 455 2.87 8.88 -16.39
CA GLN A 455 2.82 7.81 -15.38
C GLN A 455 1.81 8.03 -14.22
N TYR A 456 1.09 9.15 -14.18
CA TYR A 456 0.42 9.61 -12.97
C TYR A 456 -1.05 10.01 -13.11
N ALA A 457 -1.56 10.22 -14.33
CA ALA A 457 -2.93 10.71 -14.52
C ALA A 457 -3.60 10.14 -15.78
N LEU A 458 -4.90 9.85 -15.66
CA LEU A 458 -5.79 9.53 -16.78
C LEU A 458 -6.38 10.83 -17.31
N ARG A 459 -6.34 11.03 -18.62
CA ARG A 459 -6.87 12.22 -19.29
C ARG A 459 -8.10 11.91 -20.09
N CYS A 460 -9.19 12.64 -19.94
CA CYS A 460 -10.40 12.44 -20.74
C CYS A 460 -10.92 13.77 -21.31
N GLY A 461 -11.51 13.73 -22.52
CA GLY A 461 -12.15 14.89 -23.14
C GLY A 461 -11.20 15.94 -23.72
N PHE A 462 -9.97 15.56 -24.03
CA PHE A 462 -8.96 16.41 -24.67
C PHE A 462 -9.30 16.78 -26.13
N ASP A 463 -10.28 16.10 -26.73
CA ASP A 463 -10.75 16.30 -28.10
C ASP A 463 -12.09 17.05 -28.19
N ARG A 464 -12.59 17.58 -27.06
CA ARG A 464 -13.89 18.27 -27.00
C ARG A 464 -13.77 19.69 -26.45
N GLU A 465 -14.44 20.63 -27.12
CA GLU A 465 -14.51 22.03 -26.73
C GLU A 465 -15.97 22.54 -26.64
N PRO A 466 -16.35 23.25 -25.55
CA PRO A 466 -17.74 23.64 -25.31
C PRO A 466 -18.10 25.01 -25.90
N GLY A 467 -17.17 25.71 -26.57
CA GLY A 467 -17.39 27.05 -27.12
C GLY A 467 -17.16 28.20 -26.10
N TYR A 468 -16.62 27.90 -24.92
CA TYR A 468 -16.21 28.89 -23.93
C TYR A 468 -15.04 28.38 -23.07
N ALA A 469 -14.28 29.31 -22.50
CA ALA A 469 -13.23 29.06 -21.53
C ALA A 469 -13.73 29.38 -20.11
N VAL A 470 -13.39 28.50 -19.16
CA VAL A 470 -13.66 28.72 -17.73
C VAL A 470 -12.56 29.63 -17.17
N PRO A 471 -12.90 30.60 -16.30
CA PRO A 471 -11.89 31.34 -15.54
C PRO A 471 -10.93 30.39 -14.83
N VAL A 472 -9.63 30.65 -14.91
CA VAL A 472 -8.65 29.81 -14.21
C VAL A 472 -8.78 30.06 -12.71
N GLU A 473 -9.07 29.01 -11.95
CA GLU A 473 -9.23 29.04 -10.49
C GLU A 473 -8.06 28.29 -9.86
N THR A 474 -6.85 28.79 -10.15
CA THR A 474 -5.61 28.14 -9.73
C THR A 474 -5.36 28.34 -8.24
N ARG A 475 -4.90 27.27 -7.58
CA ARG A 475 -4.15 27.39 -6.33
C ARG A 475 -2.70 27.03 -6.60
N SER A 476 -1.77 27.80 -6.05
CA SER A 476 -0.34 27.47 -6.09
C SER A 476 -0.07 26.31 -5.13
N GLU A 477 -0.13 25.08 -5.64
CA GLU A 477 0.21 23.88 -4.88
C GLU A 477 1.56 23.32 -5.38
N PRO A 478 2.41 22.79 -4.48
CA PRO A 478 3.74 22.30 -4.85
C PRO A 478 3.71 21.03 -5.71
N GLN A 479 2.58 20.30 -5.72
CA GLN A 479 2.35 19.11 -6.55
C GLN A 479 0.86 18.73 -6.57
N ILE A 480 0.44 18.06 -7.66
CA ILE A 480 -0.89 17.44 -7.77
C ILE A 480 -0.81 16.04 -7.16
N ARG A 481 -1.57 15.75 -6.10
CA ARG A 481 -1.54 14.43 -5.45
C ARG A 481 -2.47 13.43 -6.13
N SER A 482 -2.20 12.14 -5.95
CA SER A 482 -3.15 11.07 -6.28
C SER A 482 -4.52 11.32 -5.64
N GLY A 483 -5.58 10.99 -6.37
CA GLY A 483 -6.96 11.22 -5.96
C GLY A 483 -7.48 12.63 -6.25
N VAL A 484 -6.70 13.52 -6.87
CA VAL A 484 -7.20 14.83 -7.31
C VAL A 484 -7.81 14.73 -8.71
N LEU A 485 -9.01 15.31 -8.87
CA LEU A 485 -9.61 15.62 -10.16
C LEU A 485 -9.34 17.09 -10.49
N TRP A 486 -8.71 17.36 -11.62
CA TRP A 486 -8.24 18.69 -11.97
C TRP A 486 -8.31 18.98 -13.48
N GLN A 487 -8.06 20.23 -13.84
CA GLN A 487 -8.01 20.74 -15.21
C GLN A 487 -6.76 21.60 -15.41
N MET A 488 -6.15 21.51 -16.59
CA MET A 488 -5.08 22.43 -16.98
C MET A 488 -5.64 23.83 -17.30
N PRO A 489 -4.91 24.91 -17.00
CA PRO A 489 -5.26 26.25 -17.44
C PRO A 489 -5.42 26.28 -18.97
N GLY A 490 -6.52 26.85 -19.46
CA GLY A 490 -6.82 26.88 -20.90
C GLY A 490 -7.45 25.60 -21.49
N HIS A 491 -7.47 24.49 -20.74
CA HIS A 491 -8.09 23.22 -21.13
C HIS A 491 -9.22 22.85 -20.18
N SER A 492 -10.17 23.77 -20.01
CA SER A 492 -11.20 23.75 -18.96
C SER A 492 -12.29 22.66 -19.12
N THR A 493 -12.19 21.80 -20.12
CA THR A 493 -13.07 20.64 -20.31
C THR A 493 -12.36 19.31 -20.19
N GLU A 494 -11.03 19.32 -20.18
CA GLU A 494 -10.19 18.14 -20.10
C GLU A 494 -10.09 17.66 -18.65
N LEU A 495 -10.64 16.48 -18.37
CA LEU A 495 -10.66 15.90 -17.02
C LEU A 495 -9.36 15.14 -16.78
N MET A 496 -8.63 15.56 -15.74
CA MET A 496 -7.40 14.91 -15.30
C MET A 496 -7.63 14.18 -13.98
N PHE A 497 -7.56 12.84 -14.02
CA PHE A 497 -7.70 11.98 -12.84
C PHE A 497 -6.32 11.54 -12.37
N SER A 498 -5.80 12.17 -11.32
CA SER A 498 -4.50 11.78 -10.75
C SER A 498 -4.64 10.45 -10.01
N PHE A 499 -3.87 9.42 -10.38
CA PHE A 499 -3.88 8.11 -9.73
C PHE A 499 -2.54 7.75 -9.07
N ALA A 500 -1.49 8.52 -9.33
CA ALA A 500 -0.21 8.43 -8.63
C ALA A 500 0.35 9.83 -8.37
N ASP A 501 1.28 9.95 -7.43
CA ASP A 501 1.94 11.22 -7.10
C ASP A 501 3.06 11.52 -8.12
N PRO A 502 3.09 12.72 -8.73
CA PRO A 502 4.14 13.11 -9.66
C PRO A 502 5.46 13.41 -8.92
N VAL A 503 6.56 13.29 -9.65
CA VAL A 503 7.89 13.72 -9.19
C VAL A 503 7.99 15.24 -9.29
N ALA A 504 7.65 15.93 -8.18
CA ALA A 504 7.88 17.35 -7.86
C ALA A 504 8.17 18.36 -9.01
N GLN A 505 7.18 19.21 -9.34
CA GLN A 505 7.33 20.51 -10.04
C GLN A 505 6.16 21.45 -9.67
N PRO A 506 6.34 22.79 -9.65
CA PRO A 506 5.22 23.71 -9.56
C PRO A 506 4.38 23.62 -10.84
N VAL A 507 3.12 23.19 -10.70
CA VAL A 507 2.15 23.11 -11.79
C VAL A 507 1.00 24.06 -11.48
N GLU A 508 0.64 24.91 -12.42
CA GLU A 508 -0.61 25.66 -12.37
C GLU A 508 -1.75 24.75 -12.84
N PHE A 509 -2.76 24.54 -11.99
CA PHE A 509 -3.96 23.77 -12.31
C PHE A 509 -5.18 24.24 -11.52
N THR A 510 -6.36 23.96 -12.06
CA THR A 510 -7.63 24.16 -11.36
C THR A 510 -8.06 22.84 -10.71
N ALA A 511 -8.13 22.80 -9.38
CA ALA A 511 -8.61 21.63 -8.64
C ALA A 511 -10.14 21.62 -8.60
N LEU A 512 -10.78 20.63 -9.20
CA LEU A 512 -12.24 20.50 -9.18
C LEU A 512 -12.70 19.76 -7.93
N GLY A 513 -11.90 18.82 -7.44
CA GLY A 513 -12.25 18.00 -6.28
C GLY A 513 -11.44 16.72 -6.23
N THR A 514 -12.07 15.64 -5.77
CA THR A 514 -11.41 14.36 -5.52
C THR A 514 -12.05 13.21 -6.28
N VAL A 515 -11.21 12.28 -6.74
CA VAL A 515 -11.63 10.96 -7.21
C VAL A 515 -11.82 10.04 -6.01
N SER A 516 -12.93 9.33 -5.96
CA SER A 516 -13.22 8.34 -4.91
C SER A 516 -12.21 7.19 -4.95
N ARG A 517 -12.14 6.42 -3.85
CA ARG A 517 -11.27 5.24 -3.79
C ARG A 517 -11.71 4.16 -4.77
N GLU A 518 -13.00 3.99 -4.92
CA GLU A 518 -13.61 3.07 -5.89
C GLU A 518 -13.18 3.45 -7.31
N GLY A 519 -13.21 4.75 -7.63
CA GLY A 519 -12.73 5.26 -8.91
C GLY A 519 -11.23 5.07 -9.12
N LEU A 520 -10.41 5.27 -8.07
CA LEU A 520 -8.97 5.02 -8.14
C LEU A 520 -8.62 3.54 -8.30
N VAL A 521 -9.39 2.62 -7.71
CA VAL A 521 -9.22 1.18 -7.94
C VAL A 521 -9.58 0.81 -9.37
N VAL A 522 -10.66 1.38 -9.92
CA VAL A 522 -11.05 1.16 -11.32
C VAL A 522 -9.92 1.60 -12.27
N ILE A 523 -9.39 2.80 -12.08
CA ILE A 523 -8.25 3.30 -12.87
C ILE A 523 -6.99 2.46 -12.62
N GLY A 524 -6.70 2.16 -11.36
CA GLY A 524 -5.52 1.41 -10.93
C GLY A 524 -5.47 -0.02 -11.47
N ASN A 525 -6.59 -0.76 -11.44
CA ASN A 525 -6.67 -2.09 -12.05
C ASN A 525 -6.30 -2.03 -13.53
N LYS A 526 -6.77 -0.99 -14.24
CA LYS A 526 -6.43 -0.80 -15.65
C LYS A 526 -4.95 -0.50 -15.88
N VAL A 527 -4.31 0.21 -14.96
CA VAL A 527 -2.85 0.48 -14.98
C VAL A 527 -2.04 -0.80 -14.74
N HIS A 528 -2.48 -1.70 -13.85
CA HIS A 528 -1.72 -2.89 -13.45
C HIS A 528 -1.94 -4.13 -14.34
N GLU A 529 -2.84 -4.06 -15.33
CA GLU A 529 -3.10 -5.15 -16.28
C GLU A 529 -1.88 -5.51 -17.17
N ASN A 530 -0.76 -4.76 -17.13
CA ASN A 530 0.47 -5.12 -17.87
C ASN A 530 1.77 -4.68 -17.17
N LEU A 531 2.77 -5.58 -17.10
CA LEU A 531 4.10 -5.37 -16.48
C LEU A 531 5.06 -4.48 -17.32
N ALA A 532 4.56 -3.78 -18.34
CA ALA A 532 5.36 -2.88 -19.18
C ALA A 532 5.28 -1.45 -18.65
N ALA A 533 6.41 -0.74 -18.63
CA ALA A 533 6.57 0.59 -18.03
C ALA A 533 5.87 1.76 -18.76
N SER A 534 4.81 1.49 -19.55
CA SER A 534 4.09 2.48 -20.35
C SER A 534 2.58 2.36 -20.18
N ASN A 535 1.90 3.47 -19.88
CA ASN A 535 0.45 3.56 -19.66
C ASN A 535 -0.36 3.63 -20.98
N GLU A 536 0.18 3.15 -22.10
CA GLU A 536 -0.45 3.25 -23.43
C GLU A 536 -1.87 2.64 -23.50
N HIS A 537 -2.18 1.67 -22.61
CA HIS A 537 -3.49 1.02 -22.52
C HIS A 537 -4.60 1.89 -21.90
N LEU A 538 -4.27 3.04 -21.31
CA LEU A 538 -5.26 4.02 -20.86
C LEU A 538 -5.98 4.71 -22.02
N ALA A 539 -5.44 4.62 -23.24
CA ALA A 539 -6.05 5.16 -24.46
C ALA A 539 -7.35 4.44 -24.88
N ASP A 540 -7.58 3.22 -24.36
CA ASP A 540 -8.80 2.44 -24.65
C ASP A 540 -9.94 2.76 -23.67
N VAL A 541 -9.72 3.65 -22.70
CA VAL A 541 -10.75 4.04 -21.73
C VAL A 541 -11.72 5.04 -22.37
N VAL A 542 -13.01 4.80 -22.19
CA VAL A 542 -14.09 5.64 -22.72
C VAL A 542 -15.08 5.97 -21.61
N ILE A 543 -15.40 7.25 -21.46
CA ILE A 543 -16.53 7.71 -20.65
C ILE A 543 -17.81 7.38 -21.40
N ASN A 544 -18.65 6.54 -20.82
CA ASN A 544 -19.97 6.20 -21.34
C ASN A 544 -20.95 7.35 -21.11
N ASP A 545 -21.07 7.78 -19.85
CA ASP A 545 -21.93 8.86 -19.39
C ASP A 545 -21.42 9.43 -18.05
N VAL A 546 -21.97 10.58 -17.64
CA VAL A 546 -21.71 11.18 -16.33
C VAL A 546 -23.02 11.46 -15.62
N VAL A 547 -23.17 10.94 -14.39
CA VAL A 547 -24.36 11.14 -13.56
C VAL A 547 -24.02 12.07 -12.41
N VAL A 548 -24.60 13.28 -12.40
CA VAL A 548 -24.50 14.22 -11.28
C VAL A 548 -25.56 13.86 -10.22
N GLN A 549 -25.15 13.86 -8.96
CA GLN A 549 -25.98 13.60 -7.79
C GLN A 549 -26.03 14.89 -6.96
N GLU A 550 -27.20 15.53 -6.92
CA GLU A 550 -27.43 16.69 -6.06
C GLU A 550 -27.63 16.33 -4.58
#